data_AF-A0A8T5IY38-F1
#
_entry.id   AF-A0A8T5IY38-F1
#
_cell.length_a   1.000
_cell.length_b   1.000
_cell.length_c   1.000
_cell.angle_alpha   90.00
_cell.angle_beta   90.00
_cell.angle_gamma   90.00
#
_symmetry.space_group_name_H-M   'P 1'
#
loop_
_entity.id
_entity.type
_entity.pdbx_description
1 polymer ?
#
loop_
_entity_poly.entity_id
_entity_poly.type
_entity_poly.pdbx_seq_one_letter_code
_entity_poly.pdbx_strand_id
1 'polypeptide(L)'
;MESLEKKLSVIKSGIVDRFNEKEMAESDYWRFTYNLVLDEGIIEGSFEDYNNSTFSIKFATNMGFNIGLKELRGLETNYVFMPGVEFSEEAQKDIDSFVSIKDGVENYLGMVEKNFSRPFTKSEYSGLIEAYISDNSMIREELKLEMSTRMRIYFENDFDLIEDDEQLGKYSYNQIRAAIKKI
;
A
#
# COMPACT_ATOMS: atom_id res chain seq x y z
N MET A 1 10.64 25.62 31.87
CA MET A 1 10.09 24.43 31.19
C MET A 1 9.48 24.92 29.89
N GLU A 2 9.94 24.39 28.77
CA GLU A 2 9.47 24.81 27.44
C GLU A 2 8.05 24.27 27.19
N SER A 3 7.17 25.05 26.55
CA SER A 3 5.79 24.63 26.32
C SER A 3 5.71 23.52 25.26
N LEU A 4 4.71 22.65 25.37
CA LEU A 4 4.47 21.58 24.40
C LEU A 4 4.33 22.12 22.98
N GLU A 5 3.63 23.25 22.80
CA GLU A 5 3.47 23.93 21.51
C GLU A 5 4.81 24.30 20.88
N LYS A 6 5.76 24.79 21.69
CA LYS A 6 7.08 25.15 21.19
C LYS A 6 7.88 23.91 20.76
N LYS A 7 7.83 22.83 21.54
CA LYS A 7 8.45 21.54 21.18
C LYS A 7 7.88 20.97 19.87
N LEU A 8 6.56 20.97 19.74
CA LEU A 8 5.88 20.53 18.51
C LEU A 8 6.23 21.40 17.30
N SER A 9 6.44 22.71 17.51
CA SER A 9 6.93 23.60 16.47
C SER A 9 8.35 23.26 16.02
N VAL A 10 9.23 22.86 16.95
CA VAL A 10 10.60 22.42 16.62
C VAL A 10 10.55 21.13 15.78
N ILE A 11 9.76 20.15 16.19
CA ILE A 11 9.57 18.89 15.45
C ILE A 11 9.04 19.16 14.05
N LYS A 12 8.01 20.01 13.94
CA LYS A 12 7.43 20.41 12.64
C LYS A 12 8.50 21.02 11.73
N SER A 13 9.29 21.96 12.23
CA SER A 13 10.36 22.59 11.45
C SER A 13 11.40 21.56 11.01
N GLY A 14 11.84 20.66 11.90
CA GLY A 14 12.79 19.60 11.54
C GLY A 14 12.29 18.66 10.44
N ILE A 15 10.99 18.33 10.45
CA ILE A 15 10.36 17.54 9.37
C ILE A 15 10.32 18.32 8.06
N VAL A 16 9.87 19.58 8.08
CA VAL A 16 9.82 20.43 6.89
C VAL A 16 11.20 20.59 6.28
N ASP A 17 12.21 20.89 7.10
CA ASP A 17 13.59 21.08 6.66
C ASP A 17 14.13 19.81 6.01
N ARG A 18 13.88 18.63 6.61
CA ARG A 18 14.32 17.35 6.04
C ARG A 18 13.69 17.06 4.68
N PHE A 19 12.40 17.39 4.49
CA PHE A 19 11.70 17.15 3.24
C PHE A 19 11.91 18.23 2.18
N ASN A 20 12.53 19.37 2.50
CA ASN A 20 12.93 20.35 1.48
C ASN A 20 14.06 19.81 0.57
N GLU A 21 14.78 18.77 1.01
CA GLU A 21 15.91 18.20 0.28
C GLU A 21 15.49 17.10 -0.69
N LYS A 22 14.75 16.10 -0.19
CA LYS A 22 14.34 14.90 -0.95
C LYS A 22 13.25 14.11 -0.21
N GLU A 23 12.68 13.12 -0.87
CA GLU A 23 11.79 12.11 -0.29
C GLU A 23 12.47 11.27 0.83
N MET A 24 11.64 10.54 1.57
CA MET A 24 12.09 9.52 2.51
C MET A 24 11.27 8.25 2.34
N ALA A 25 11.88 7.10 2.58
CA ALA A 25 11.13 5.89 2.82
C ALA A 25 10.21 6.09 4.04
N GLU A 26 9.01 5.54 4.00
CA GLU A 26 8.01 5.69 5.05
C GLU A 26 8.51 5.22 6.43
N SER A 27 9.21 4.07 6.45
CA SER A 27 9.83 3.54 7.66
C SER A 27 10.87 4.49 8.25
N ASP A 28 11.68 5.14 7.41
CA ASP A 28 12.66 6.14 7.81
C ASP A 28 11.98 7.40 8.33
N TYR A 29 10.88 7.82 7.70
CA TYR A 29 10.08 8.95 8.20
C TYR A 29 9.53 8.69 9.60
N TRP A 30 9.01 7.49 9.87
CA TRP A 30 8.53 7.12 11.21
C TRP A 30 9.66 7.12 12.25
N ARG A 31 10.84 6.62 11.89
CA ARG A 31 12.01 6.62 12.80
C ARG A 31 12.57 8.03 13.00
N PHE A 32 12.65 8.83 11.95
CA PHE A 32 13.10 10.21 12.02
C PHE A 32 12.17 11.04 12.92
N THR A 33 10.86 10.91 12.73
CA THR A 33 9.88 11.61 13.55
C THR A 33 9.96 11.17 15.02
N TYR A 34 10.13 9.87 15.28
CA TYR A 34 10.34 9.36 16.63
C TYR A 34 11.53 10.03 17.31
N ASN A 35 12.67 10.12 16.63
CA ASN A 35 13.89 10.72 17.19
C ASN A 35 13.67 12.20 17.54
N LEU A 36 12.98 12.97 16.70
CA LEU A 36 12.65 14.36 17.02
C LEU A 36 11.76 14.48 18.27
N VAL A 37 10.79 13.59 18.42
CA VAL A 37 9.90 13.56 19.61
C VAL A 37 10.69 13.16 20.87
N LEU A 38 11.62 12.21 20.74
CA LEU A 38 12.51 11.77 21.80
C LEU A 38 13.48 12.89 22.23
N ASP A 39 14.09 13.59 21.28
CA ASP A 39 15.04 14.68 21.52
C ASP A 39 14.37 15.86 22.24
N GLU A 40 13.11 16.14 21.90
CA GLU A 40 12.29 17.14 22.60
C GLU A 40 11.80 16.64 23.97
N GLY A 41 12.11 15.40 24.37
CA GLY A 41 11.70 14.80 25.64
C GLY A 41 10.18 14.74 25.81
N ILE A 42 9.44 14.48 24.73
CA ILE A 42 7.99 14.24 24.76
C ILE A 42 7.69 12.78 25.08
N ILE A 43 8.56 11.88 24.63
CA ILE A 43 8.53 10.44 24.92
C ILE A 43 9.90 9.99 25.43
N GLU A 44 9.95 8.80 26.01
CA GLU A 44 11.16 8.15 26.51
C GLU A 44 11.16 6.67 26.10
N GLY A 45 12.33 6.02 26.11
CA GLY A 45 12.46 4.58 25.83
C GLY A 45 12.98 4.29 24.42
N SER A 46 12.69 3.08 23.92
CA SER A 46 13.16 2.61 22.61
C SER A 46 12.06 2.72 21.55
N PHE A 47 12.42 2.94 20.28
CA PHE A 47 11.48 2.84 19.17
C PHE A 47 10.89 1.44 19.02
N GLU A 48 11.68 0.41 19.35
CA GLU A 48 11.29 -0.99 19.23
C GLU A 48 10.23 -1.38 20.27
N ASP A 49 9.97 -0.55 21.28
CA ASP A 49 8.84 -0.73 22.19
C ASP A 49 7.54 -0.51 21.42
N TYR A 50 6.62 -1.48 21.46
CA TYR A 50 5.37 -1.46 20.70
C TYR A 50 4.56 -0.16 20.89
N ASN A 51 4.50 0.35 22.12
CA ASN A 51 3.78 1.59 22.42
C ASN A 51 4.43 2.81 21.77
N ASN A 52 5.76 2.84 21.72
CA ASN A 52 6.54 3.95 21.17
C ASN A 52 6.52 3.95 19.64
N SER A 53 6.68 2.80 18.99
CA SER A 53 6.50 2.67 17.55
C SER A 53 5.07 3.03 17.12
N THR A 54 4.05 2.52 17.84
CA THR A 54 2.64 2.87 17.58
C THR A 54 2.38 4.35 17.75
N PHE A 55 2.93 4.97 18.80
CA PHE A 55 2.86 6.42 18.99
C PHE A 55 3.51 7.14 17.81
N SER A 56 4.72 6.74 17.40
CA SER A 56 5.46 7.41 16.33
C SER A 56 4.69 7.38 15.02
N ILE A 57 4.16 6.21 14.63
CA ILE A 57 3.37 6.07 13.39
C ILE A 57 2.18 7.04 13.42
N LYS A 58 1.39 7.02 14.51
CA LYS A 58 0.22 7.91 14.63
C LYS A 58 0.62 9.39 14.63
N PHE A 59 1.69 9.74 15.34
CA PHE A 59 2.17 11.11 15.41
C PHE A 59 2.69 11.57 14.04
N ALA A 60 3.51 10.76 13.37
CA ALA A 60 4.08 11.04 12.06
C ALA A 60 2.99 11.16 10.98
N THR A 61 1.98 10.28 10.96
CA THR A 61 0.85 10.39 10.02
C THR A 61 0.09 11.71 10.22
N ASN A 62 -0.25 12.06 11.46
CA ASN A 62 -0.97 13.30 11.75
C ASN A 62 -0.14 14.55 11.45
N MET A 63 1.15 14.53 11.79
CA MET A 63 2.07 15.62 11.51
C MET A 63 2.29 15.79 10.01
N GLY A 64 2.47 14.69 9.28
CA GLY A 64 2.63 14.69 7.83
C GLY A 64 1.40 15.28 7.13
N PHE A 65 0.20 14.89 7.57
CA PHE A 65 -1.05 15.50 7.09
C PHE A 65 -1.10 17.00 7.39
N ASN A 66 -0.72 17.43 8.60
CA ASN A 66 -0.71 18.86 8.97
C ASN A 66 0.23 19.71 8.12
N ILE A 67 1.37 19.12 7.72
CA ILE A 67 2.40 19.80 6.93
C ILE A 67 2.11 19.70 5.41
N GLY A 68 1.21 18.80 5.00
CA GLY A 68 0.85 18.61 3.60
C GLY A 68 1.76 17.61 2.86
N LEU A 69 2.43 16.72 3.59
CA LEU A 69 3.17 15.61 3.00
C LEU A 69 2.24 14.68 2.23
N LYS A 70 2.80 14.01 1.24
CA LYS A 70 2.14 13.04 0.36
C LYS A 70 2.90 11.72 0.41
N GLU A 71 2.20 10.67 -0.01
CA GLU A 71 2.75 9.32 -0.09
C GLU A 71 2.64 8.82 -1.53
N LEU A 72 3.70 8.16 -1.99
CA LEU A 72 3.71 7.38 -3.23
C LEU A 72 4.21 5.96 -2.92
N ARG A 73 3.73 5.00 -3.71
CA ARG A 73 4.11 3.60 -3.57
C ARG A 73 5.14 3.22 -4.62
N GLY A 74 6.22 2.60 -4.15
CA GLY A 74 7.15 1.83 -4.96
C GLY A 74 6.88 0.33 -4.87
N LEU A 75 7.68 -0.42 -5.62
CA LEU A 75 7.65 -1.88 -5.65
C LEU A 75 8.21 -2.41 -4.33
N GLU A 76 9.28 -1.80 -3.83
CA GLU A 76 9.98 -2.22 -2.62
C GLU A 76 9.56 -1.45 -1.36
N THR A 77 9.30 -0.14 -1.48
CA THR A 77 8.95 0.70 -0.32
C THR A 77 7.87 1.73 -0.66
N ASN A 78 7.27 2.29 0.38
CA ASN A 78 6.49 3.52 0.27
C ASN A 78 7.40 4.72 0.52
N TYR A 79 7.12 5.82 -0.18
CA TYR A 79 7.85 7.08 -0.07
C TYR A 79 6.92 8.16 0.44
N VAL A 80 7.40 8.92 1.43
CA VAL A 80 6.79 10.15 1.91
C VAL A 80 7.56 11.31 1.29
N PHE A 81 6.86 12.36 0.86
CA PHE A 81 7.48 13.51 0.22
C PHE A 81 6.67 14.79 0.41
N MET A 82 7.33 15.94 0.23
CA MET A 82 6.66 17.24 0.13
C MET A 82 6.35 17.53 -1.35
N PRO A 83 5.16 18.05 -1.69
CA PRO A 83 4.86 18.46 -3.07
C PRO A 83 5.91 19.43 -3.63
N GLY A 84 6.39 19.16 -4.86
CA GLY A 84 7.38 19.99 -5.55
C GLY A 84 8.83 19.58 -5.34
N VAL A 85 9.09 18.56 -4.51
CA VAL A 85 10.41 17.96 -4.35
C VAL A 85 10.67 16.94 -5.44
N GLU A 86 11.89 16.93 -5.99
CA GLU A 86 12.34 15.93 -6.95
C GLU A 86 12.70 14.63 -6.23
N PHE A 87 12.26 13.50 -6.78
CA PHE A 87 12.60 12.18 -6.26
C PHE A 87 14.04 11.83 -6.62
N SER A 88 14.71 11.08 -5.73
CA SER A 88 15.97 10.43 -6.11
C SER A 88 15.75 9.44 -7.27
N GLU A 89 16.81 9.17 -8.03
CA GLU A 89 16.76 8.21 -9.14
C GLU A 89 16.33 6.80 -8.68
N GLU A 90 16.73 6.40 -7.48
CA GLU A 90 16.35 5.13 -6.87
C GLU A 90 14.86 5.09 -6.56
N ALA A 91 14.33 6.12 -5.89
CA ALA A 91 12.91 6.20 -5.58
C ALA A 91 12.05 6.27 -6.84
N GLN A 92 12.45 7.09 -7.82
CA GLN A 92 11.73 7.20 -9.09
C GLN A 92 11.69 5.86 -9.82
N LYS A 93 12.81 5.13 -9.88
CA LYS A 93 12.86 3.81 -10.51
C LYS A 93 11.96 2.79 -9.81
N ASP A 94 11.91 2.82 -8.47
CA ASP A 94 11.06 1.93 -7.68
C ASP A 94 9.57 2.23 -7.89
N ILE A 95 9.20 3.51 -7.92
CA ILE A 95 7.85 4.00 -8.23
C ILE A 95 7.44 3.60 -9.65
N ASP A 96 8.31 3.84 -10.64
CA ASP A 96 8.04 3.49 -12.04
C ASP A 96 7.87 1.98 -12.23
N SER A 97 8.65 1.18 -11.50
CA SER A 97 8.52 -0.29 -11.49
C SER A 97 7.16 -0.72 -10.95
N PHE A 98 6.71 -0.11 -9.84
CA PHE A 98 5.37 -0.36 -9.31
C PHE A 98 4.27 -0.01 -10.30
N VAL A 99 4.34 1.18 -10.91
CA VAL A 99 3.37 1.63 -11.93
C VAL A 99 3.35 0.67 -13.11
N SER A 100 4.52 0.25 -13.60
CA SER A 100 4.61 -0.70 -14.71
C SER A 100 3.96 -2.05 -14.38
N ILE A 101 4.13 -2.57 -13.17
CA ILE A 101 3.46 -3.80 -12.72
C ILE A 101 1.95 -3.59 -12.64
N LYS A 102 1.51 -2.49 -12.04
CA LYS A 102 0.09 -2.14 -11.94
C LYS A 102 -0.57 -2.10 -13.31
N ASP A 103 0.00 -1.34 -14.25
CA ASP A 103 -0.54 -1.22 -15.61
C ASP A 103 -0.48 -2.57 -16.36
N GLY A 104 0.53 -3.39 -16.09
CA GLY A 104 0.63 -4.75 -16.62
C GLY A 104 -0.50 -5.66 -16.15
N VAL A 105 -0.83 -5.62 -14.85
CA VAL A 105 -1.96 -6.37 -14.27
C VAL A 105 -3.29 -5.88 -14.85
N GLU A 106 -3.51 -4.56 -14.91
CA GLU A 106 -4.73 -3.97 -15.47
C GLU A 106 -4.97 -4.43 -16.92
N ASN A 107 -3.93 -4.33 -17.76
CA ASN A 107 -3.98 -4.77 -19.15
C ASN A 107 -4.24 -6.27 -19.28
N TYR A 108 -3.57 -7.08 -18.46
CA TYR A 108 -3.76 -8.53 -18.45
C TYR A 108 -5.22 -8.88 -18.12
N LEU A 109 -5.74 -8.35 -17.02
CA LEU A 109 -7.10 -8.62 -16.57
C LEU A 109 -8.14 -8.15 -17.60
N GLY A 110 -7.98 -6.95 -18.16
CA GLY A 110 -8.86 -6.46 -19.21
C GLY A 110 -8.82 -7.30 -20.49
N MET A 111 -7.68 -7.92 -20.82
CA MET A 111 -7.60 -8.88 -21.93
C MET A 111 -8.30 -10.20 -21.61
N VAL A 112 -8.12 -10.74 -20.40
CA VAL A 112 -8.78 -11.99 -20.01
C VAL A 112 -10.29 -11.77 -19.95
N GLU A 113 -10.75 -10.66 -19.38
CA GLU A 113 -12.18 -10.31 -19.26
C GLU A 113 -12.86 -10.21 -20.63
N LYS A 114 -12.24 -9.51 -21.60
CA LYS A 114 -12.80 -9.40 -22.97
C LYS A 114 -12.98 -10.74 -23.67
N ASN A 115 -12.13 -11.71 -23.35
CA ASN A 115 -12.23 -13.07 -23.89
C ASN A 115 -13.19 -13.96 -23.09
N PHE A 116 -13.57 -13.52 -21.89
CA PHE A 116 -14.52 -14.19 -21.03
C PHE A 116 -15.95 -13.77 -21.39
N SER A 117 -16.83 -14.73 -21.63
CA SER A 117 -18.24 -14.45 -21.96
C SER A 117 -19.10 -14.08 -20.73
N ARG A 118 -18.46 -13.90 -19.56
CA ARG A 118 -19.10 -13.55 -18.29
C ARG A 118 -18.09 -12.80 -17.40
N PRO A 119 -18.55 -12.04 -16.40
CA PRO A 119 -17.66 -11.49 -15.39
C PRO A 119 -16.99 -12.58 -14.53
N PHE A 120 -15.87 -12.24 -13.90
CA PHE A 120 -15.12 -13.12 -13.01
C PHE A 120 -15.81 -13.28 -11.66
N THR A 121 -15.59 -14.41 -10.98
CA THR A 121 -15.78 -14.46 -9.53
C THR A 121 -14.59 -13.81 -8.81
N LYS A 122 -14.76 -13.39 -7.55
CA LYS A 122 -13.66 -12.85 -6.74
C LYS A 122 -12.47 -13.79 -6.61
N SER A 123 -12.70 -15.10 -6.47
CA SER A 123 -11.63 -16.10 -6.41
C SER A 123 -10.90 -16.26 -7.74
N GLU A 124 -11.60 -16.30 -8.88
CA GLU A 124 -10.97 -16.35 -10.21
C GLU A 124 -10.09 -15.14 -10.43
N TYR A 125 -10.62 -13.96 -10.09
CA TYR A 125 -9.91 -12.70 -10.22
C TYR A 125 -8.64 -12.65 -9.36
N SER A 126 -8.75 -13.07 -8.09
CA SER A 126 -7.60 -13.16 -7.19
C SER A 126 -6.53 -14.13 -7.72
N GLY A 127 -6.95 -15.29 -8.23
CA GLY A 127 -6.03 -16.27 -8.81
C GLY A 127 -5.32 -15.78 -10.07
N LEU A 128 -5.99 -14.99 -10.91
CA LEU A 128 -5.38 -14.38 -12.10
C LEU A 128 -4.29 -13.36 -11.72
N ILE A 129 -4.55 -12.53 -10.70
CA ILE A 129 -3.55 -11.59 -10.18
C ILE A 129 -2.36 -12.34 -9.57
N GLU A 130 -2.63 -13.35 -8.75
CA GLU A 130 -1.58 -14.18 -8.14
C GLU A 130 -0.70 -14.85 -9.21
N ALA A 131 -1.31 -15.43 -10.25
CA ALA A 131 -0.58 -16.03 -11.36
C ALA A 131 0.29 -15.00 -12.10
N TYR A 132 -0.27 -13.84 -12.45
CA TYR A 132 0.48 -12.79 -13.13
C TYR A 132 1.70 -12.32 -12.32
N ILE A 133 1.51 -12.07 -11.03
CA ILE A 133 2.57 -11.62 -10.13
C ILE A 133 3.60 -12.73 -9.90
N SER A 134 3.16 -13.98 -9.76
CA SER A 134 4.03 -15.14 -9.59
C SER A 134 4.96 -15.36 -10.79
N ASP A 135 4.47 -15.13 -12.00
CA ASP A 135 5.25 -15.33 -13.22
C ASP A 135 6.10 -14.11 -13.60
N ASN A 136 5.92 -12.97 -12.91
CA ASN A 136 6.62 -11.73 -13.22
C ASN A 136 8.04 -11.71 -12.63
N SER A 137 9.05 -11.93 -13.48
CA SER A 137 10.47 -11.94 -13.10
C SER A 137 11.03 -10.62 -12.55
N MET A 138 10.33 -9.49 -12.71
CA MET A 138 10.75 -8.20 -12.14
C MET A 138 10.47 -8.13 -10.64
N ILE A 139 9.59 -8.98 -10.12
CA ILE A 139 9.17 -8.98 -8.72
C ILE A 139 9.98 -10.05 -7.97
N ARG A 140 10.76 -9.61 -6.98
CA ARG A 140 11.50 -10.54 -6.11
C ARG A 140 10.52 -11.47 -5.37
N GLU A 141 10.92 -12.72 -5.16
CA GLU A 141 10.05 -13.75 -4.57
C GLU A 141 9.42 -13.31 -3.25
N GLU A 142 10.20 -12.65 -2.38
CA GLU A 142 9.73 -12.17 -1.08
C GLU A 142 8.65 -11.08 -1.17
N LEU A 143 8.53 -10.38 -2.30
CA LEU A 143 7.55 -9.32 -2.52
C LEU A 143 6.27 -9.82 -3.19
N LYS A 144 6.26 -11.02 -3.77
CA LYS A 144 5.14 -11.49 -4.60
C LYS A 144 3.83 -11.58 -3.84
N LEU A 145 3.83 -12.17 -2.65
CA LEU A 145 2.61 -12.31 -1.83
C LEU A 145 2.01 -10.94 -1.48
N GLU A 146 2.86 -10.01 -1.06
CA GLU A 146 2.46 -8.66 -0.75
C GLU A 146 1.93 -7.95 -2.00
N MET A 147 2.62 -8.08 -3.13
CA MET A 147 2.22 -7.45 -4.38
C MET A 147 0.88 -7.99 -4.91
N SER A 148 0.66 -9.31 -4.86
CA SER A 148 -0.64 -9.90 -5.21
C SER A 148 -1.75 -9.35 -4.32
N THR A 149 -1.52 -9.25 -3.02
CA THR A 149 -2.49 -8.67 -2.07
C THR A 149 -2.79 -7.21 -2.40
N ARG A 150 -1.76 -6.41 -2.68
CA ARG A 150 -1.89 -5.00 -3.05
C ARG A 150 -2.68 -4.84 -4.36
N MET A 151 -2.32 -5.58 -5.40
CA MET A 151 -2.99 -5.50 -6.71
C MET A 151 -4.45 -5.95 -6.63
N ARG A 152 -4.76 -6.98 -5.84
CA ARG A 152 -6.14 -7.38 -5.57
C ARG A 152 -6.94 -6.22 -5.00
N ILE A 153 -6.44 -5.56 -3.95
CA ILE A 153 -7.14 -4.42 -3.31
C ILE A 153 -7.29 -3.25 -4.28
N TYR A 154 -6.25 -2.95 -5.08
CA TYR A 154 -6.29 -1.86 -6.04
C TYR A 154 -7.42 -2.02 -7.05
N PHE A 155 -7.51 -3.21 -7.65
CA PHE A 155 -8.43 -3.44 -8.75
C PHE A 155 -9.74 -4.11 -8.34
N GLU A 156 -9.99 -4.37 -7.05
CA GLU A 156 -11.23 -5.02 -6.59
C GLU A 156 -12.49 -4.23 -6.99
N ASN A 157 -12.36 -2.89 -7.11
CA ASN A 157 -13.47 -2.01 -7.48
C ASN A 157 -13.48 -1.61 -8.97
N ASP A 158 -12.44 -1.98 -9.72
CA ASP A 158 -12.30 -1.59 -11.13
C ASP A 158 -12.98 -2.58 -12.08
N PHE A 159 -13.42 -3.73 -11.56
CA PHE A 159 -14.04 -4.82 -12.32
C PHE A 159 -15.38 -5.21 -11.68
N ASP A 160 -16.36 -5.58 -12.52
CA ASP A 160 -17.65 -6.08 -12.07
C ASP A 160 -17.51 -7.54 -11.58
N LEU A 161 -17.04 -7.72 -10.36
CA LEU A 161 -16.80 -9.05 -9.78
C LEU A 161 -18.10 -9.68 -9.24
N ILE A 162 -18.27 -10.96 -9.51
CA ILE A 162 -19.35 -11.78 -8.93
C ILE A 162 -18.84 -12.35 -7.60
N GLU A 163 -19.67 -12.29 -6.56
CA GLU A 163 -19.37 -12.99 -5.31
C GLU A 163 -19.18 -14.49 -5.56
N ASP A 164 -18.23 -15.09 -4.86
CA ASP A 164 -18.05 -16.53 -4.93
C ASP A 164 -19.32 -17.23 -4.44
N ASP A 165 -19.92 -18.04 -5.30
CA ASP A 165 -21.06 -18.85 -4.92
C ASP A 165 -20.60 -19.97 -3.99
N GLU A 166 -21.39 -20.23 -2.94
CA GLU A 166 -21.06 -21.24 -1.93
C GLU A 166 -20.85 -22.59 -2.63
N GLN A 167 -19.65 -23.15 -2.51
CA GLN A 167 -19.34 -24.44 -3.08
C GLN A 167 -19.89 -25.55 -2.18
N LEU A 168 -20.78 -26.39 -2.73
CA LEU A 168 -21.25 -27.62 -2.10
C LEU A 168 -20.63 -28.82 -2.84
N GLY A 169 -19.40 -29.14 -2.45
CA GLY A 169 -18.62 -30.20 -3.09
C GLY A 169 -18.13 -29.79 -4.48
N LYS A 170 -18.67 -30.41 -5.54
CA LYS A 170 -18.28 -30.16 -6.94
C LYS A 170 -19.15 -29.13 -7.66
N TYR A 171 -20.18 -28.63 -7.00
CA TYR A 171 -21.18 -27.76 -7.60
C TYR A 171 -21.40 -26.54 -6.71
N SER A 172 -21.69 -25.41 -7.33
CA SER A 172 -22.07 -24.20 -6.61
C SER A 172 -23.52 -24.29 -6.13
N TYR A 173 -23.84 -23.61 -5.03
CA TYR A 173 -25.18 -23.60 -4.46
C TYR A 173 -26.24 -23.12 -5.45
N ASN A 174 -25.94 -22.10 -6.27
CA ASN A 174 -26.86 -21.66 -7.33
C ASN A 174 -27.01 -22.68 -8.45
N GLN A 175 -25.96 -23.43 -8.82
CA GLN A 175 -26.10 -24.54 -9.79
C GLN A 175 -27.06 -25.62 -9.25
N ILE A 176 -26.91 -25.99 -7.99
CA ILE A 176 -27.81 -26.95 -7.32
C ILE A 176 -29.24 -26.40 -7.27
N ARG A 177 -29.42 -25.15 -6.86
CA ARG A 177 -30.73 -24.49 -6.79
C ARG A 177 -31.39 -24.35 -8.16
N ALA A 178 -30.64 -24.04 -9.20
CA ALA A 178 -31.13 -23.94 -10.58
C ALA A 178 -31.52 -25.32 -11.14
N ALA A 179 -30.78 -26.39 -10.79
CA ALA A 179 -31.13 -27.75 -11.15
C ALA A 179 -32.42 -28.22 -10.46
N ILE A 180 -32.58 -27.94 -9.15
CA ILE A 180 -33.80 -28.27 -8.39
C ILE A 180 -35.04 -27.61 -9.01
N LYS A 181 -34.95 -26.34 -9.44
CA LYS A 181 -36.08 -25.63 -10.07
C LYS A 181 -36.56 -26.23 -11.40
N LYS A 182 -35.76 -27.08 -12.04
CA LYS A 182 -36.08 -27.74 -13.31
C LYS A 182 -36.75 -29.11 -13.12
N ILE A 183 -36.83 -29.59 -11.89
CA ILE A 183 -37.53 -30.83 -11.48
C ILE A 183 -38.90 -30.44 -10.95
#